data_AF-A0A4Y7JG12-F1
#
_entry.id   AF-A0A4Y7JG12-F1
#
_cell.length_a   1.000
_cell.length_b   1.000
_cell.length_c   1.000
_cell.angle_alpha   90.00
_cell.angle_beta   90.00
_cell.angle_gamma   90.00
#
_symmetry.space_group_name_H-M   'P 1'
#
loop_
_entity.id
_entity.type
_entity.pdbx_description
1 polymer ?
#
loop_
_entity_poly.entity_id
_entity_poly.type
_entity_poly.pdbx_seq_one_letter_code
_entity_poly.pdbx_strand_id
1 'polypeptide(L)'
;MKLGCGCSPNGEKLTDIINITKENIKYLPGIKLGHNVVADPDLEHAVEDANMLVFVTPHQFIEGICKRLVGKIKGDVEAINNCMIKGMEVKKGGPCMISSLINKQLGVNYCVLMGANIGDEIAMEKFSEATIGYREDKEVAQRWVQIFGTPYFRVSAVRDIEGVELCGTLKNVVAIAAGFVDGLEMGNNAKAAIMRIGLNEMKAFSKLMFPSVCDNTFLEGCGIADLITTCLGGRNTKVADSFARSGGKRSFHELETELLQGQKLQGVKTTGEVYEVLCQRGWQQSFPLFRTVHVICTGHLPPSSITQQRLDEN
;
A
#
# COMPACT_ATOMS: atom_id res chain seq x y z
N MET A 1 2.77 1.19 -13.17
CA MET A 1 3.23 -0.17 -13.55
C MET A 1 4.68 -0.09 -13.99
N LYS A 2 5.50 -1.14 -13.76
CA LYS A 2 6.85 -1.21 -14.36
C LYS A 2 6.72 -1.25 -15.89
N LEU A 3 6.90 -0.11 -16.55
CA LEU A 3 7.33 -0.05 -17.94
C LEU A 3 8.88 -0.16 -17.97
N GLY A 4 9.41 -1.16 -17.27
CA GLY A 4 10.85 -1.47 -17.36
C GLY A 4 11.09 -2.31 -18.60
N CYS A 5 12.23 -2.10 -19.27
CA CYS A 5 12.78 -2.81 -20.43
C CYS A 5 12.88 -4.34 -20.25
N GLY A 6 11.77 -5.01 -19.96
CA GLY A 6 11.65 -6.46 -19.95
C GLY A 6 11.37 -6.93 -21.36
N CYS A 7 12.20 -7.84 -21.86
CA CYS A 7 11.87 -8.58 -23.07
C CYS A 7 10.68 -9.51 -22.77
N SER A 8 9.83 -9.73 -23.77
CA SER A 8 8.81 -10.78 -23.75
C SER A 8 9.48 -12.17 -23.76
N PRO A 9 8.74 -13.27 -23.53
CA PRO A 9 9.25 -14.62 -23.72
C PRO A 9 9.87 -14.86 -25.12
N ASN A 10 9.49 -14.03 -26.11
CA ASN A 10 9.89 -14.12 -27.51
C ASN A 10 10.97 -13.10 -27.92
N GLY A 11 11.55 -12.33 -26.98
CA GLY A 11 12.65 -11.40 -27.24
C GLY A 11 12.24 -10.00 -27.75
N GLU A 12 10.95 -9.76 -28.00
CA GLU A 12 10.43 -8.44 -28.37
C GLU A 12 10.33 -7.52 -27.15
N LYS A 13 10.47 -6.20 -27.35
CA LYS A 13 10.29 -5.23 -26.27
C LYS A 13 8.84 -5.24 -25.81
N LEU A 14 8.63 -5.35 -24.49
CA LEU A 14 7.28 -5.39 -23.91
C LEU A 14 6.44 -4.15 -24.26
N THR A 15 7.06 -2.98 -24.41
CA THR A 15 6.38 -1.75 -24.82
C THR A 15 5.74 -1.86 -26.20
N ASP A 16 6.44 -2.48 -27.15
CA ASP A 16 5.96 -2.64 -28.53
C ASP A 16 4.77 -3.59 -28.56
N ILE A 17 4.85 -4.69 -27.80
CA ILE A 17 3.75 -5.63 -27.62
C ILE A 17 2.53 -4.93 -27.02
N ILE A 18 2.72 -4.14 -25.95
CA ILE A 18 1.60 -3.42 -25.32
C ILE A 18 0.97 -2.45 -26.32
N ASN A 19 1.77 -1.72 -27.09
CA ASN A 19 1.26 -0.76 -28.07
C ASN A 19 0.47 -1.42 -29.22
N ILE A 20 0.91 -2.58 -29.68
CA ILE A 20 0.27 -3.35 -30.76
C ILE A 20 -0.96 -4.10 -30.26
N THR A 21 -0.79 -4.90 -29.21
CA THR A 21 -1.83 -5.84 -28.73
C THR A 21 -2.81 -5.21 -27.75
N LYS A 22 -2.51 -4.00 -27.28
CA LYS A 22 -3.20 -3.30 -26.18
C LYS A 22 -3.36 -4.18 -24.95
N GLU A 23 -2.33 -4.94 -24.62
CA GLU A 23 -2.37 -5.90 -23.51
C GLU A 23 -1.00 -5.99 -22.84
N ASN A 24 -1.01 -5.99 -21.51
CA ASN A 24 0.21 -6.24 -20.74
C ASN A 24 0.29 -7.73 -20.39
N ILE A 25 0.71 -8.54 -21.35
CA ILE A 25 0.78 -10.02 -21.26
C ILE A 25 1.57 -10.55 -20.05
N LYS A 26 2.42 -9.72 -19.44
CA LYS A 26 3.27 -10.12 -18.31
C LYS A 26 2.65 -9.80 -16.95
N TYR A 27 2.00 -8.65 -16.82
CA TYR A 27 1.54 -8.14 -15.53
C TYR A 27 0.01 -8.07 -15.39
N LEU A 28 -0.72 -8.12 -16.50
CA LEU A 28 -2.19 -8.15 -16.55
C LEU A 28 -2.66 -8.96 -17.77
N PRO A 29 -2.37 -10.27 -17.82
CA PRO A 29 -2.72 -11.10 -18.96
C PRO A 29 -4.24 -11.24 -19.12
N GLY A 30 -4.72 -11.24 -20.37
CA GLY A 30 -6.13 -11.42 -20.72
C GLY A 30 -6.99 -10.16 -20.64
N ILE A 31 -6.44 -9.02 -20.21
CA ILE A 31 -7.17 -7.76 -20.10
C ILE A 31 -6.70 -6.78 -21.18
N LYS A 32 -7.65 -6.28 -21.99
CA LYS A 32 -7.38 -5.26 -23.00
C LYS A 32 -7.37 -3.87 -22.37
N LEU A 33 -6.27 -3.16 -22.59
CA LEU A 33 -6.10 -1.76 -22.28
C LEU A 33 -6.86 -0.90 -23.30
N GLY A 34 -7.23 0.32 -22.92
CA GLY A 34 -7.84 1.29 -23.82
C GLY A 34 -6.95 1.58 -25.04
N HIS A 35 -7.58 1.86 -26.19
CA HIS A 35 -6.87 2.17 -27.43
C HIS A 35 -5.98 3.42 -27.31
N ASN A 36 -6.35 4.32 -26.40
CA ASN A 36 -5.65 5.55 -26.02
C ASN A 36 -4.47 5.33 -25.06
N VAL A 37 -4.20 4.11 -24.62
CA VAL A 37 -3.03 3.80 -23.78
C VAL A 37 -1.81 3.57 -24.65
N VAL A 38 -0.73 4.29 -24.37
CA VAL A 38 0.57 4.15 -25.03
C VAL A 38 1.62 3.78 -23.98
N ALA A 39 2.38 2.71 -24.26
CA ALA A 39 3.51 2.27 -23.45
C ALA A 39 4.80 2.91 -23.96
N ASP A 40 5.46 3.67 -23.09
CA ASP A 40 6.71 4.35 -23.38
C ASP A 40 7.85 3.80 -22.49
N PRO A 41 8.97 3.34 -23.06
CA PRO A 41 10.13 2.90 -22.28
C PRO A 41 10.97 4.08 -21.73
N ASP A 42 10.85 5.28 -22.30
CA ASP A 42 11.57 6.46 -21.87
C ASP A 42 10.75 7.27 -20.87
N LEU A 43 11.22 7.28 -19.62
CA LEU A 43 10.56 7.99 -18.52
C LEU A 43 10.47 9.50 -18.75
N GLU A 44 11.44 10.11 -19.42
CA GLU A 44 11.53 11.56 -19.59
C GLU A 44 10.57 12.00 -20.69
N HIS A 45 10.56 11.26 -21.81
CA HIS A 45 9.57 11.47 -22.87
C HIS A 45 8.14 11.26 -22.36
N ALA A 46 7.92 10.24 -21.52
CA ALA A 46 6.60 9.96 -20.93
C ALA A 46 6.04 11.08 -20.03
N VAL A 47 6.89 11.99 -19.51
CA VAL A 47 6.46 13.08 -18.61
C VAL A 47 6.52 14.48 -19.22
N GLU A 48 7.16 14.64 -20.39
CA GLU A 48 7.53 15.94 -20.96
C GLU A 48 6.34 16.90 -21.11
N ASP A 49 5.20 16.38 -21.58
CA ASP A 49 3.95 17.14 -21.78
C ASP A 49 2.84 16.74 -20.81
N ALA A 50 3.15 15.94 -19.79
CA ALA A 50 2.13 15.44 -18.88
C ALA A 50 1.61 16.55 -17.97
N ASN A 51 0.29 16.74 -17.93
CA ASN A 51 -0.37 17.63 -16.96
C ASN A 51 -0.72 16.93 -15.64
N MET A 52 -0.82 15.59 -15.65
CA MET A 52 -1.19 14.79 -14.48
C MET A 52 -0.35 13.52 -14.47
N LEU A 53 0.20 13.17 -13.31
CA LEU A 53 1.13 12.04 -13.17
C LEU A 53 0.59 11.02 -12.15
N VAL A 54 0.57 9.74 -12.51
CA VAL A 54 0.12 8.66 -11.62
C VAL A 54 1.32 7.79 -11.24
N PHE A 55 1.69 7.79 -9.96
CA PHE A 55 2.81 7.01 -9.44
C PHE A 55 2.31 5.65 -8.94
N VAL A 56 2.51 4.62 -9.77
CA VAL A 56 2.07 3.23 -9.51
C VAL A 56 3.24 2.25 -9.66
N THR A 57 4.36 2.57 -9.03
CA THR A 57 5.56 1.72 -9.02
C THR A 57 5.84 1.24 -7.60
N PRO A 58 6.49 0.08 -7.41
CA PRO A 58 6.93 -0.33 -6.08
C PRO A 58 7.78 0.76 -5.40
N HIS A 59 7.57 0.99 -4.11
CA HIS A 59 8.15 2.14 -3.37
C HIS A 59 9.66 2.24 -3.47
N GLN A 60 10.35 1.10 -3.50
CA GLN A 60 11.81 1.00 -3.64
C GLN A 60 12.39 1.69 -4.90
N PHE A 61 11.58 1.92 -5.93
CA PHE A 61 12.03 2.56 -7.17
C PHE A 61 11.73 4.07 -7.21
N ILE A 62 10.91 4.58 -6.28
CA ILE A 62 10.41 5.96 -6.33
C ILE A 62 11.54 6.97 -6.22
N GLU A 63 12.48 6.76 -5.30
CA GLU A 63 13.60 7.69 -5.15
C GLU A 63 14.43 7.82 -6.44
N GLY A 64 14.66 6.71 -7.14
CA GLY A 64 15.37 6.71 -8.43
C GLY A 64 14.57 7.39 -9.55
N ILE A 65 13.25 7.17 -9.58
CA ILE A 65 12.35 7.82 -10.55
C ILE A 65 12.32 9.33 -10.31
N CYS A 66 12.08 9.77 -9.07
CA CYS A 66 12.04 11.18 -8.72
C CYS A 66 13.35 11.89 -9.07
N LYS A 67 14.52 11.30 -8.77
CA LYS A 67 15.84 11.86 -9.16
C LYS A 67 15.98 12.12 -10.67
N ARG A 68 15.41 11.25 -11.51
CA ARG A 68 15.44 11.41 -12.97
C ARG A 68 14.49 12.50 -13.46
N LEU A 69 13.40 12.73 -12.73
CA LEU A 69 12.35 13.69 -13.09
C LEU A 69 12.61 15.12 -12.58
N VAL A 70 13.57 15.31 -11.67
CA VAL A 70 13.94 16.65 -11.16
C VAL A 70 14.27 17.58 -12.33
N GLY A 71 13.57 18.72 -12.41
CA GLY A 71 13.77 19.73 -13.44
C GLY A 71 13.19 19.39 -14.82
N LYS A 72 12.50 18.26 -14.98
CA LYS A 72 11.90 17.81 -16.25
C LYS A 72 10.38 17.91 -16.28
N ILE A 73 9.77 18.22 -15.14
CA ILE A 73 8.33 18.46 -15.00
C ILE A 73 8.08 19.95 -15.22
N LYS A 74 7.15 20.33 -16.09
CA LYS A 74 6.83 21.76 -16.33
C LYS A 74 6.30 22.40 -15.02
N GLY A 75 6.60 23.70 -14.83
CA GLY A 75 6.26 24.41 -13.59
C GLY A 75 4.75 24.54 -13.30
N ASP A 76 3.92 24.50 -14.35
CA ASP A 76 2.45 24.55 -14.27
C ASP A 76 1.81 23.16 -14.34
N VAL A 77 2.61 22.09 -14.32
CA VAL A 77 2.03 20.77 -14.11
C VAL A 77 1.45 20.83 -12.71
N GLU A 78 0.13 20.85 -12.64
CA GLU A 78 -0.60 20.24 -11.54
C GLU A 78 -0.15 18.77 -11.52
N ALA A 79 1.09 18.52 -11.09
CA ALA A 79 1.72 17.22 -11.10
C ALA A 79 1.17 16.53 -9.89
N ILE A 80 -0.13 16.26 -9.97
CA ILE A 80 -0.92 15.76 -8.89
C ILE A 80 -0.57 14.31 -8.83
N ASN A 81 0.49 14.04 -8.08
CA ASN A 81 1.05 12.72 -8.07
C ASN A 81 0.11 11.84 -7.29
N ASN A 82 -0.74 11.08 -7.99
CA ASN A 82 -1.56 10.10 -7.32
C ASN A 82 -0.67 8.91 -6.95
N CYS A 83 -0.26 8.88 -5.69
CA CYS A 83 0.53 7.81 -5.14
C CYS A 83 -0.39 6.65 -4.75
N MET A 84 -0.40 5.58 -5.54
CA MET A 84 -1.04 4.31 -5.19
C MET A 84 -0.08 3.37 -4.45
N ILE A 85 0.99 3.92 -3.89
CA ILE A 85 2.11 3.16 -3.34
C ILE A 85 1.90 3.00 -1.85
N LYS A 86 1.61 1.77 -1.45
CA LYS A 86 1.45 1.38 -0.05
C LYS A 86 2.84 1.17 0.57
N GLY A 87 3.16 1.90 1.62
CA GLY A 87 4.44 1.81 2.32
C GLY A 87 4.87 3.11 3.00
N MET A 88 5.82 2.98 3.92
CA MET A 88 6.47 4.07 4.64
C MET A 88 7.98 3.79 4.63
N GLU A 89 8.82 4.83 4.59
CA GLU A 89 10.27 4.65 4.69
C GLU A 89 10.77 5.21 6.01
N VAL A 90 11.40 4.40 6.86
CA VAL A 90 12.02 4.90 8.09
C VAL A 90 13.42 5.42 7.77
N LYS A 91 13.62 6.73 7.91
CA LYS A 91 14.94 7.37 7.82
C LYS A 91 15.40 7.79 9.21
N LYS A 92 16.67 8.18 9.34
CA LYS A 92 17.25 8.69 10.61
C LYS A 92 16.45 9.85 11.25
N GLY A 93 15.64 10.57 10.48
CA GLY A 93 14.75 11.64 10.94
C GLY A 93 13.32 11.20 11.26
N GLY A 94 13.05 9.89 11.30
CA GLY A 94 11.73 9.31 11.48
C GLY A 94 11.10 8.80 10.18
N PRO A 95 9.85 8.32 10.25
CA PRO A 95 9.14 7.81 9.09
C PRO A 95 8.84 8.92 8.09
N CYS A 96 9.12 8.64 6.83
CA CYS A 96 8.84 9.49 5.69
C CYS A 96 7.78 8.79 4.83
N MET A 97 6.68 9.47 4.60
CA MET A 97 5.67 9.03 3.63
C MET A 97 6.23 9.12 2.22
N ILE A 98 5.78 8.23 1.32
CA ILE A 98 6.24 8.23 -0.08
C ILE A 98 5.74 9.48 -0.78
N SER A 99 4.51 9.90 -0.49
CA SER A 99 3.92 11.14 -0.97
C SER A 99 4.76 12.38 -0.59
N SER A 100 5.23 12.45 0.66
CA SER A 100 6.12 13.51 1.15
C SER A 100 7.51 13.46 0.51
N LEU A 101 8.04 12.27 0.21
CA LEU A 101 9.31 12.12 -0.50
C LEU A 101 9.21 12.70 -1.92
N ILE A 102 8.12 12.37 -2.62
CA ILE A 102 7.85 12.86 -3.98
C ILE A 102 7.71 14.39 -3.97
N ASN A 103 6.90 14.94 -3.06
CA ASN A 103 6.73 16.39 -2.94
C ASN A 103 8.05 17.11 -2.65
N LYS A 104 8.87 16.60 -1.72
CA LYS A 104 10.18 17.20 -1.40
C LYS A 104 11.16 17.20 -2.57
N GLN A 105 11.10 16.20 -3.45
CA GLN A 105 12.03 16.10 -4.58
C GLN A 105 11.56 16.85 -5.82
N LEU A 106 10.25 16.85 -6.09
CA LEU A 106 9.68 17.39 -7.32
C LEU A 106 9.03 18.76 -7.14
N GLY A 107 8.68 19.16 -5.91
CA GLY A 107 8.08 20.47 -5.61
C GLY A 107 6.63 20.61 -6.07
N VAL A 108 5.89 19.51 -6.20
CA VAL A 108 4.56 19.48 -6.83
C VAL A 108 3.45 19.13 -5.82
N ASN A 109 2.25 19.65 -6.05
CA ASN A 109 1.05 19.27 -5.32
C ASN A 109 0.76 17.78 -5.48
N TYR A 110 0.25 17.10 -4.46
CA TYR A 110 0.03 15.65 -4.55
C TYR A 110 -1.29 15.23 -3.91
N CYS A 111 -1.79 14.09 -4.36
CA CYS A 111 -2.94 13.40 -3.80
C CYS A 111 -2.56 11.93 -3.60
N VAL A 112 -3.28 11.21 -2.77
CA VAL A 112 -3.02 9.76 -2.59
C VAL A 112 -4.30 9.01 -2.90
N LEU A 113 -4.22 7.85 -3.55
CA LEU A 113 -5.38 6.97 -3.73
C LEU A 113 -5.11 5.64 -3.06
N MET A 114 -5.91 5.35 -2.06
CA MET A 114 -5.87 4.09 -1.32
C MET A 114 -7.28 3.51 -1.24
N GLY A 115 -7.37 2.19 -1.14
CA GLY A 115 -8.63 1.47 -1.09
C GLY A 115 -8.43 -0.03 -1.18
N ALA A 116 -9.54 -0.75 -1.04
CA ALA A 116 -9.68 -2.19 -1.20
C ALA A 116 -9.54 -2.62 -2.68
N ASN A 117 -8.36 -2.35 -3.25
CA ASN A 117 -8.14 -2.32 -4.69
C ASN A 117 -7.34 -3.55 -5.15
N ILE A 118 -7.95 -4.74 -5.16
CA ILE A 118 -7.29 -5.89 -5.78
C ILE A 118 -7.26 -5.65 -7.30
N GLY A 119 -6.06 -5.44 -7.85
CA GLY A 119 -5.89 -4.99 -9.24
C GLY A 119 -6.61 -5.86 -10.27
N ASP A 120 -6.58 -7.18 -10.08
CA ASP A 120 -7.23 -8.14 -10.97
C ASP A 120 -8.77 -8.01 -10.94
N GLU A 121 -9.37 -7.71 -9.79
CA GLU A 121 -10.82 -7.58 -9.67
C GLU A 121 -11.32 -6.29 -10.32
N ILE A 122 -10.59 -5.20 -10.14
CA ILE A 122 -10.89 -3.92 -10.81
C ILE A 122 -10.74 -4.07 -12.32
N ALA A 123 -9.71 -4.80 -12.77
CA ALA A 123 -9.50 -5.08 -14.19
C ALA A 123 -10.61 -5.95 -14.81
N MET A 124 -11.27 -6.78 -13.99
CA MET A 124 -12.45 -7.56 -14.35
C MET A 124 -13.77 -6.78 -14.18
N GLU A 125 -13.70 -5.46 -13.97
CA GLU A 125 -14.85 -4.57 -13.80
C GLU A 125 -15.77 -4.96 -12.63
N LYS A 126 -15.21 -5.63 -11.61
CA LYS A 126 -15.95 -5.91 -10.39
C LYS A 126 -16.08 -4.65 -9.56
N PHE A 127 -17.21 -4.53 -8.87
CA PHE A 127 -17.49 -3.39 -8.00
C PHE A 127 -16.41 -3.23 -6.92
N SER A 128 -15.86 -2.02 -6.79
CA SER A 128 -14.82 -1.67 -5.83
C SER A 128 -14.87 -0.18 -5.49
N GLU A 129 -14.29 0.20 -4.37
CA GLU A 129 -14.26 1.58 -3.88
C GLU A 129 -12.84 2.01 -3.50
N ALA A 130 -12.53 3.29 -3.72
CA ALA A 130 -11.28 3.90 -3.32
C ALA A 130 -11.47 5.32 -2.79
N THR A 131 -10.47 5.79 -2.04
CA THR A 131 -10.47 7.10 -1.41
C THR A 131 -9.25 7.88 -1.87
N ILE A 132 -9.48 9.10 -2.32
CA ILE A 132 -8.47 10.09 -2.66
C ILE A 132 -8.23 11.02 -1.45
N GLY A 133 -7.01 11.07 -0.93
CA GLY A 133 -6.59 12.04 0.06
C GLY A 133 -6.03 13.30 -0.61
N TYR A 134 -6.43 14.48 -0.13
CA TYR A 134 -5.91 15.80 -0.55
C TYR A 134 -5.74 16.75 0.66
N ARG A 135 -5.01 17.87 0.50
CA ARG A 135 -4.81 18.87 1.57
C ARG A 135 -5.35 20.25 1.23
N GLU A 136 -4.83 20.88 0.19
CA GLU A 136 -5.13 22.27 -0.14
C GLU A 136 -6.13 22.37 -1.30
N ASP A 137 -5.86 21.66 -2.39
CA ASP A 137 -6.63 21.81 -3.63
C ASP A 137 -7.74 20.75 -3.76
N LYS A 138 -8.96 21.16 -3.43
CA LYS A 138 -10.15 20.31 -3.58
C LYS A 138 -10.53 20.11 -5.05
N GLU A 139 -10.29 21.08 -5.91
CA GLU A 139 -10.69 21.05 -7.32
C GLU A 139 -9.88 19.97 -8.06
N VAL A 140 -8.59 19.96 -7.80
CA VAL A 140 -7.67 18.89 -8.19
C VAL A 140 -8.14 17.52 -7.73
N ALA A 141 -8.56 17.38 -6.47
CA ALA A 141 -9.05 16.11 -5.93
C ALA A 141 -10.32 15.65 -6.67
N GLN A 142 -11.22 16.56 -7.00
CA GLN A 142 -12.43 16.26 -7.78
C GLN A 142 -12.10 15.86 -9.23
N ARG A 143 -11.09 16.47 -9.86
CA ARG A 143 -10.61 16.00 -11.18
C ARG A 143 -10.15 14.55 -11.12
N TRP A 144 -9.43 14.16 -10.06
CA TRP A 144 -9.06 12.75 -9.88
C TRP A 144 -10.24 11.82 -9.63
N VAL A 145 -11.23 12.25 -8.84
CA VAL A 145 -12.47 11.49 -8.66
C VAL A 145 -13.14 11.24 -10.01
N GLN A 146 -13.17 12.24 -10.91
CA GLN A 146 -13.73 12.10 -12.24
C GLN A 146 -12.90 11.18 -13.15
N ILE A 147 -11.56 11.29 -13.11
CA ILE A 147 -10.67 10.48 -13.94
C ILE A 147 -10.69 9.01 -13.56
N PHE A 148 -10.72 8.70 -12.26
CA PHE A 148 -10.74 7.32 -11.78
C PHE A 148 -12.15 6.75 -11.65
N GLY A 149 -13.18 7.59 -11.48
CA GLY A 149 -14.55 7.15 -11.27
C GLY A 149 -15.14 6.42 -12.48
N THR A 150 -15.57 5.18 -12.26
CA THR A 150 -16.32 4.38 -13.25
C THR A 150 -17.58 3.79 -12.59
N PRO A 151 -18.53 3.20 -13.35
CA PRO A 151 -19.70 2.53 -12.77
C PRO A 151 -19.35 1.42 -11.77
N TYR A 152 -18.21 0.75 -11.96
CA TYR A 152 -17.71 -0.32 -11.08
C TYR A 152 -16.63 0.14 -10.10
N PHE A 153 -16.02 1.30 -10.29
CA PHE A 153 -14.98 1.82 -9.40
C PHE A 153 -15.40 3.18 -8.84
N ARG A 154 -15.98 3.18 -7.63
CA ARG A 154 -16.42 4.40 -6.97
C ARG A 154 -15.27 5.05 -6.23
N VAL A 155 -15.13 6.36 -6.39
CA VAL A 155 -14.03 7.10 -5.79
C VAL A 155 -14.57 8.25 -4.95
N SER A 156 -14.17 8.33 -3.69
CA SER A 156 -14.46 9.46 -2.79
C SER A 156 -13.20 10.31 -2.59
N ALA A 157 -13.37 11.57 -2.16
CA ALA A 157 -12.24 12.44 -1.83
C ALA A 157 -12.37 12.96 -0.39
N VAL A 158 -11.27 12.92 0.36
CA VAL A 158 -11.18 13.36 1.75
C VAL A 158 -9.97 14.28 1.96
N ARG A 159 -10.12 15.26 2.85
CA ARG A 159 -9.07 16.25 3.14
C ARG A 159 -8.03 15.74 4.16
N ASP A 160 -7.48 14.55 3.91
CA ASP A 160 -6.55 13.88 4.82
C ASP A 160 -5.60 12.94 4.06
N ILE A 161 -4.47 13.46 3.58
CA ILE A 161 -3.50 12.65 2.82
C ILE A 161 -2.83 11.61 3.72
N GLU A 162 -2.35 12.05 4.87
CA GLU A 162 -1.60 11.25 5.82
C GLU A 162 -2.44 10.11 6.38
N GLY A 163 -3.72 10.36 6.69
CA GLY A 163 -4.65 9.32 7.12
C GLY A 163 -4.89 8.26 6.05
N VAL A 164 -5.14 8.68 4.81
CA VAL A 164 -5.40 7.77 3.68
C VAL A 164 -4.17 6.89 3.38
N GLU A 165 -2.98 7.48 3.32
CA GLU A 165 -1.73 6.76 3.00
C GLU A 165 -1.27 5.83 4.14
N LEU A 166 -1.42 6.25 5.40
CA LEU A 166 -1.12 5.42 6.55
C LEU A 166 -2.08 4.24 6.69
N CYS A 167 -3.37 4.40 6.37
CA CYS A 167 -4.30 3.28 6.35
C CYS A 167 -3.83 2.18 5.39
N GLY A 168 -3.44 2.55 4.17
CA GLY A 168 -2.94 1.63 3.15
C GLY A 168 -1.65 0.91 3.56
N THR A 169 -0.84 1.54 4.41
CA THR A 169 0.44 1.00 4.91
C THR A 169 0.22 0.09 6.12
N LEU A 170 -0.42 0.59 7.17
CA LEU A 170 -0.54 -0.07 8.47
C LEU A 170 -1.47 -1.29 8.44
N LYS A 171 -2.46 -1.32 7.53
CA LYS A 171 -3.34 -2.49 7.36
C LYS A 171 -2.57 -3.79 7.14
N ASN A 172 -1.39 -3.72 6.51
CA ASN A 172 -0.59 -4.91 6.20
C ASN A 172 -0.04 -5.56 7.47
N VAL A 173 0.24 -4.77 8.51
CA VAL A 173 0.65 -5.28 9.84
C VAL A 173 -0.51 -6.05 10.47
N VAL A 174 -1.71 -5.48 10.42
CA VAL A 174 -2.93 -6.14 10.94
C VAL A 174 -3.28 -7.40 10.13
N ALA A 175 -3.03 -7.39 8.82
CA ALA A 175 -3.24 -8.57 7.97
C ALA A 175 -2.30 -9.73 8.31
N ILE A 176 -1.05 -9.45 8.72
CA ILE A 176 -0.14 -10.47 9.27
C ILE A 176 -0.72 -11.04 10.57
N ALA A 177 -1.19 -10.19 11.48
CA ALA A 177 -1.85 -10.64 12.71
C ALA A 177 -3.07 -11.53 12.43
N ALA A 178 -3.92 -11.12 11.49
CA ALA A 178 -5.08 -11.89 11.06
C ALA A 178 -4.69 -13.26 10.47
N GLY A 179 -3.59 -13.32 9.71
CA GLY A 179 -3.06 -14.59 9.22
C GLY A 179 -2.53 -15.48 10.33
N PHE A 180 -1.91 -14.94 11.38
CA PHE A 180 -1.53 -15.75 12.54
C PHE A 180 -2.74 -16.40 13.21
N VAL A 181 -3.84 -15.66 13.34
CA VAL A 181 -5.11 -16.18 13.88
C VAL A 181 -5.66 -17.32 13.00
N ASP A 182 -5.62 -17.16 11.68
CA ASP A 182 -6.05 -18.18 10.72
C ASP A 182 -5.23 -19.46 10.84
N GLY A 183 -3.90 -19.33 10.93
CA GLY A 183 -2.99 -20.49 11.00
C GLY A 183 -2.97 -21.20 12.35
N LEU A 184 -3.47 -20.53 13.40
CA LEU A 184 -3.72 -21.11 14.72
C LEU A 184 -5.15 -21.62 14.89
N GLU A 185 -6.00 -21.49 13.86
CA GLU A 185 -7.39 -21.96 13.85
C GLU A 185 -8.25 -21.41 15.00
N MET A 186 -7.99 -20.16 15.42
CA MET A 186 -8.66 -19.55 16.58
C MET A 186 -10.10 -19.06 16.29
N GLY A 187 -10.54 -19.17 15.04
CA GLY A 187 -11.90 -18.84 14.60
C GLY A 187 -12.17 -17.35 14.33
N ASN A 188 -13.35 -17.10 13.75
CA ASN A 188 -13.73 -15.78 13.22
C ASN A 188 -13.86 -14.69 14.31
N ASN A 189 -14.25 -15.06 15.54
CA ASN A 189 -14.37 -14.10 16.64
C ASN A 189 -13.01 -13.52 17.04
N ALA A 190 -11.97 -14.36 17.13
CA ALA A 190 -10.62 -13.91 17.41
C ALA A 190 -10.09 -13.02 16.27
N LYS A 191 -10.39 -13.40 15.02
CA LYS A 191 -9.99 -12.62 13.84
C LYS A 191 -10.64 -11.24 13.84
N ALA A 192 -11.94 -11.16 14.11
CA ALA A 192 -12.67 -9.89 14.21
C ALA A 192 -12.12 -9.01 15.35
N ALA A 193 -11.80 -9.60 16.51
CA ALA A 193 -11.19 -8.87 17.63
C ALA A 193 -9.82 -8.28 17.25
N ILE A 194 -8.95 -9.05 16.59
CA ILE A 194 -7.64 -8.59 16.11
C ILE A 194 -7.80 -7.49 15.06
N MET A 195 -8.75 -7.61 14.14
CA MET A 195 -9.03 -6.56 13.15
C MET A 195 -9.48 -5.26 13.82
N ARG A 196 -10.35 -5.33 14.82
CA ARG A 196 -10.83 -4.17 15.59
C ARG A 196 -9.70 -3.52 16.40
N ILE A 197 -8.87 -4.30 17.09
CA ILE A 197 -7.70 -3.80 17.83
C ILE A 197 -6.72 -3.14 16.86
N GLY A 198 -6.46 -3.79 15.72
CA GLY A 198 -5.61 -3.27 14.66
C GLY A 198 -6.10 -1.95 14.09
N LEU A 199 -7.40 -1.81 13.83
CA LEU A 199 -7.96 -0.54 13.37
C LEU A 199 -7.76 0.59 14.39
N ASN A 200 -7.92 0.30 15.68
CA ASN A 200 -7.68 1.27 16.75
C ASN A 200 -6.20 1.67 16.85
N GLU A 201 -5.28 0.71 16.74
CA GLU A 201 -3.84 1.00 16.72
C GLU A 201 -3.42 1.76 15.45
N MET A 202 -4.00 1.44 14.29
CA MET A 202 -3.80 2.21 13.06
C MET A 202 -4.18 3.68 13.29
N LYS A 203 -5.36 3.90 13.88
CA LYS A 203 -5.87 5.24 14.19
C LYS A 203 -4.99 5.99 15.18
N ALA A 204 -4.63 5.36 16.30
CA ALA A 204 -3.78 5.97 17.32
C ALA A 204 -2.39 6.30 16.77
N PHE A 205 -1.77 5.38 16.02
CA PHE A 205 -0.45 5.57 15.43
C PHE A 205 -0.46 6.77 14.47
N SER A 206 -1.44 6.82 13.56
CA SER A 206 -1.55 7.90 12.59
C SER A 206 -1.74 9.26 13.24
N LYS A 207 -2.53 9.36 14.32
CA LYS A 207 -2.75 10.64 15.04
C LYS A 207 -1.53 11.09 15.84
N LEU A 208 -0.79 10.15 16.45
CA LEU A 208 0.46 10.48 17.15
C LEU A 208 1.54 10.92 16.17
N MET A 209 1.56 10.35 14.96
CA MET A 209 2.49 10.74 13.90
C MET A 209 2.11 12.07 13.25
N PHE A 210 0.81 12.25 12.96
CA PHE A 210 0.27 13.41 12.26
C PHE A 210 -1.03 13.86 12.94
N PRO A 211 -1.00 14.93 13.74
CA PRO A 211 -2.19 15.45 14.44
C PRO A 211 -3.33 15.89 13.52
N SER A 212 -3.03 16.11 12.23
CA SER A 212 -3.95 16.49 11.17
C SER A 212 -4.81 15.34 10.63
N VAL A 213 -4.56 14.10 11.08
CA VAL A 213 -5.31 12.91 10.70
C VAL A 213 -6.71 12.92 11.32
N CYS A 214 -7.71 12.60 10.51
CA CYS A 214 -9.11 12.63 10.90
C CYS A 214 -9.64 11.22 11.20
N ASP A 215 -10.43 11.10 12.27
CA ASP A 215 -11.02 9.82 12.69
C ASP A 215 -11.93 9.20 11.61
N ASN A 216 -12.67 10.04 10.87
CA ASN A 216 -13.59 9.60 9.83
C ASN A 216 -12.87 8.95 8.64
N THR A 217 -11.60 9.29 8.38
CA THR A 217 -10.80 8.70 7.29
C THR A 217 -10.68 7.18 7.44
N PHE A 218 -10.67 6.65 8.66
CA PHE A 218 -10.60 5.22 8.93
C PHE A 218 -11.89 4.46 8.60
N LEU A 219 -13.01 5.16 8.44
CA LEU A 219 -14.30 4.59 8.04
C LEU A 219 -14.50 4.59 6.51
N GLU A 220 -13.64 5.28 5.77
CA GLU A 220 -13.64 5.32 4.32
C GLU A 220 -13.08 4.02 3.70
N GLY A 221 -13.19 3.90 2.37
CA GLY A 221 -12.68 2.76 1.59
C GLY A 221 -11.19 2.47 1.84
N CYS A 222 -10.36 3.49 2.04
CA CYS A 222 -8.93 3.32 2.36
C CYS A 222 -8.65 2.72 3.74
N GLY A 223 -9.58 2.88 4.70
CA GLY A 223 -9.43 2.44 6.07
C GLY A 223 -10.01 1.05 6.28
N ILE A 224 -11.24 1.00 6.80
CA ILE A 224 -11.90 -0.23 7.21
C ILE A 224 -12.10 -1.22 6.06
N ALA A 225 -12.48 -0.77 4.85
CA ALA A 225 -12.74 -1.67 3.73
C ALA A 225 -11.45 -2.33 3.21
N ASP A 226 -10.38 -1.56 3.04
CA ASP A 226 -9.07 -2.10 2.64
C ASP A 226 -8.49 -3.03 3.73
N LEU A 227 -8.68 -2.69 5.01
CA LEU A 227 -8.30 -3.55 6.12
C LEU A 227 -9.03 -4.90 6.08
N ILE A 228 -10.36 -4.88 5.98
CA ILE A 228 -11.19 -6.10 5.93
C ILE A 228 -10.75 -6.99 4.77
N THR A 229 -10.71 -6.44 3.56
CA THR A 229 -10.36 -7.19 2.35
C THR A 229 -8.96 -7.81 2.46
N THR A 230 -8.00 -7.05 3.01
CA THR A 230 -6.63 -7.54 3.18
C THR A 230 -6.54 -8.66 4.22
N CYS A 231 -7.29 -8.56 5.33
CA CYS A 231 -7.31 -9.58 6.38
C CYS A 231 -8.07 -10.85 5.98
N LEU A 232 -8.99 -10.79 5.01
CA LEU A 232 -9.78 -11.95 4.57
C LEU A 232 -9.09 -12.76 3.46
N GLY A 233 -8.35 -12.11 2.56
CA GLY A 233 -7.79 -12.80 1.39
C GLY A 233 -6.45 -12.24 0.88
N GLY A 234 -5.80 -11.36 1.63
CA GLY A 234 -4.55 -10.74 1.21
C GLY A 234 -3.35 -11.69 1.23
N ARG A 235 -2.34 -11.38 0.41
CA ARG A 235 -1.04 -12.06 0.38
C ARG A 235 -0.38 -12.10 1.76
N ASN A 236 -0.50 -11.02 2.54
CA ASN A 236 0.02 -10.94 3.90
C ASN A 236 -0.61 -12.00 4.81
N THR A 237 -1.93 -12.10 4.80
CA THR A 237 -2.69 -13.09 5.57
C THR A 237 -2.32 -14.51 5.16
N LYS A 238 -2.28 -14.82 3.86
CA LYS A 238 -1.93 -16.16 3.36
C LYS A 238 -0.54 -16.63 3.81
N VAL A 239 0.46 -15.76 3.72
CA VAL A 239 1.83 -16.12 4.14
C VAL A 239 1.92 -16.23 5.66
N ALA A 240 1.28 -15.33 6.41
CA ALA A 240 1.26 -15.38 7.87
C ALA A 240 0.49 -16.60 8.43
N ASP A 241 -0.58 -17.02 7.77
CA ASP A 241 -1.29 -18.28 8.03
C ASP A 241 -0.34 -19.48 7.90
N SER A 242 0.35 -19.58 6.77
CA SER A 242 1.33 -20.66 6.55
C SER A 242 2.50 -20.63 7.55
N PHE A 243 2.96 -19.43 7.93
CA PHE A 243 3.96 -19.25 8.98
C PHE A 243 3.47 -19.78 10.33
N ALA A 244 2.25 -19.41 10.73
CA ALA A 244 1.66 -19.85 11.99
C ALA A 244 1.40 -21.36 12.02
N ARG A 245 0.90 -21.95 10.92
CA ARG A 245 0.74 -23.42 10.79
C ARG A 245 2.04 -24.19 10.92
N SER A 246 3.16 -23.57 10.51
CA SER A 246 4.50 -24.15 10.69
C SER A 246 5.05 -24.01 12.12
N GLY A 247 4.28 -23.40 13.03
CA GLY A 247 4.72 -23.07 14.39
C GLY A 247 5.78 -21.98 14.43
N GLY A 248 5.88 -21.13 13.39
CA GLY A 248 6.89 -20.10 13.26
C GLY A 248 8.30 -20.63 12.94
N LYS A 249 8.43 -21.89 12.49
CA LYS A 249 9.72 -22.52 12.19
C LYS A 249 10.25 -22.17 10.80
N ARG A 250 9.36 -21.88 9.85
CA ARG A 250 9.72 -21.52 8.48
C ARG A 250 9.98 -20.03 8.38
N SER A 251 10.94 -19.63 7.55
CA SER A 251 11.20 -18.21 7.34
C SER A 251 10.13 -17.57 6.42
N PHE A 252 9.84 -16.28 6.64
CA PHE A 252 8.97 -15.53 5.71
C PHE A 252 9.53 -15.48 4.29
N HIS A 253 10.85 -15.57 4.12
CA HIS A 253 11.50 -15.55 2.81
C HIS A 253 11.21 -16.84 2.01
N GLU A 254 11.28 -18.00 2.67
CA GLU A 254 10.89 -19.28 2.07
C GLU A 254 9.41 -19.27 1.66
N LEU A 255 8.54 -18.83 2.56
CA LEU A 255 7.10 -18.79 2.31
C LEU A 255 6.72 -17.75 1.23
N GLU A 256 7.39 -16.60 1.18
CA GLU A 256 7.24 -15.64 0.07
C GLU A 256 7.58 -16.30 -1.26
N THR A 257 8.70 -17.01 -1.34
CA THR A 257 9.16 -17.63 -2.58
C THR A 257 8.21 -18.74 -3.05
N GLU A 258 7.74 -19.57 -2.13
CA GLU A 258 6.82 -20.67 -2.41
C GLU A 258 5.42 -20.18 -2.80
N LEU A 259 4.86 -19.24 -2.03
CA LEU A 259 3.44 -18.91 -2.12
C LEU A 259 3.12 -17.72 -3.02
N LEU A 260 4.09 -16.83 -3.26
CA LEU A 260 3.86 -15.56 -3.96
C LEU A 260 4.47 -15.49 -5.37
N GLN A 261 5.16 -16.54 -5.83
CA GLN A 261 5.61 -16.70 -7.23
C GLN A 261 6.29 -15.44 -7.82
N GLY A 262 7.15 -14.79 -7.02
CA GLY A 262 7.89 -13.59 -7.41
C GLY A 262 7.26 -12.25 -7.00
N GLN A 263 6.05 -12.25 -6.42
CA GLN A 263 5.49 -11.07 -5.76
C GLN A 263 6.11 -10.88 -4.36
N LYS A 264 6.18 -9.62 -3.90
CA LYS A 264 6.82 -9.26 -2.63
C LYS A 264 5.81 -9.11 -1.48
N LEU A 265 6.18 -9.64 -0.31
CA LEU A 265 5.45 -9.53 0.93
C LEU A 265 5.80 -8.23 1.65
N GLN A 266 4.90 -7.24 1.60
CA GLN A 266 5.16 -5.93 2.22
C GLN A 266 4.97 -5.94 3.74
N GLY A 267 4.03 -6.75 4.27
CA GLY A 267 3.62 -6.67 5.68
C GLY A 267 4.75 -6.86 6.68
N VAL A 268 5.62 -7.86 6.48
CA VAL A 268 6.75 -8.13 7.39
C VAL A 268 7.73 -6.96 7.44
N LYS A 269 8.02 -6.35 6.28
CA LYS A 269 8.88 -5.16 6.20
C LYS A 269 8.23 -3.98 6.93
N THR A 270 6.95 -3.72 6.66
CA THR A 270 6.19 -2.64 7.30
C THR A 270 6.10 -2.84 8.81
N THR A 271 5.94 -4.07 9.29
CA THR A 271 5.98 -4.39 10.73
C THR A 271 7.33 -3.99 11.36
N GLY A 272 8.46 -4.25 10.68
CA GLY A 272 9.78 -3.81 11.13
C GLY A 272 9.91 -2.30 11.18
N GLU A 273 9.49 -1.62 10.11
CA GLU A 273 9.48 -0.15 10.01
C GLU A 273 8.64 0.50 11.11
N VAL A 274 7.41 0.01 11.34
CA VAL A 274 6.53 0.52 12.40
C VAL A 274 7.17 0.29 13.77
N TYR A 275 7.72 -0.90 14.03
CA TYR A 275 8.38 -1.19 15.32
C TYR A 275 9.59 -0.29 15.59
N GLU A 276 10.38 0.03 14.57
CA GLU A 276 11.49 0.98 14.69
C GLU A 276 10.99 2.36 15.12
N VAL A 277 9.90 2.85 14.53
CA VAL A 277 9.27 4.13 14.93
C VAL A 277 8.77 4.06 16.38
N LEU A 278 8.10 2.96 16.76
CA LEU A 278 7.64 2.76 18.14
C LEU A 278 8.81 2.81 19.12
N CYS A 279 9.96 2.22 18.75
CA CYS A 279 11.16 2.24 19.57
C CYS A 279 11.79 3.63 19.70
N GLN A 280 11.93 4.36 18.59
CA GLN A 280 12.48 5.71 18.60
C GLN A 280 11.63 6.69 19.41
N ARG A 281 10.31 6.47 19.45
CA ARG A 281 9.35 7.36 20.13
C ARG A 281 8.97 6.90 21.55
N GLY A 282 9.38 5.69 21.97
CA GLY A 282 9.00 5.12 23.27
C GLY A 282 7.54 4.71 23.36
N TRP A 283 6.91 4.33 22.23
CA TRP A 283 5.47 4.03 22.15
C TRP A 283 5.15 2.53 22.21
N GLN A 284 6.12 1.64 22.44
CA GLN A 284 5.93 0.20 22.29
C GLN A 284 4.82 -0.38 23.18
N GLN A 285 4.54 0.24 24.33
CA GLN A 285 3.48 -0.20 25.25
C GLN A 285 2.08 0.28 24.83
N SER A 286 2.00 1.38 24.09
CA SER A 286 0.74 1.93 23.58
C SER A 286 0.22 1.18 22.35
N PHE A 287 1.05 0.34 21.73
CA PHE A 287 0.76 -0.42 20.51
C PHE A 287 1.08 -1.91 20.68
N PRO A 288 0.39 -2.62 21.60
CA PRO A 288 0.69 -4.01 21.92
C PRO A 288 0.52 -4.95 20.72
N LEU A 289 -0.40 -4.69 19.80
CA LEU A 289 -0.59 -5.51 18.59
C LEU A 289 0.57 -5.34 17.63
N PHE A 290 0.90 -4.12 17.24
CA PHE A 290 2.01 -3.88 16.31
C PHE A 290 3.34 -4.39 16.88
N ARG A 291 3.58 -4.19 18.18
CA ARG A 291 4.73 -4.79 18.89
C ARG A 291 4.71 -6.31 18.79
N THR A 292 3.61 -6.95 19.18
CA THR A 292 3.53 -8.41 19.24
C THR A 292 3.72 -9.05 17.86
N VAL A 293 3.13 -8.47 16.82
CA VAL A 293 3.33 -8.91 15.44
C VAL A 293 4.81 -8.85 15.06
N HIS A 294 5.52 -7.78 15.40
CA HIS A 294 6.96 -7.68 15.15
C HIS A 294 7.78 -8.75 15.88
N VAL A 295 7.51 -8.94 17.17
CA VAL A 295 8.23 -9.89 18.02
C VAL A 295 7.99 -11.33 17.55
N ILE A 296 6.78 -11.65 17.07
CA ILE A 296 6.47 -12.94 16.42
C ILE A 296 7.23 -13.05 15.08
N CYS A 297 7.16 -12.02 14.23
CA CYS A 297 7.81 -12.04 12.92
C CYS A 297 9.34 -12.23 12.98
N THR A 298 9.97 -11.78 14.08
CA THR A 298 11.41 -11.90 14.33
C THR A 298 11.78 -13.18 15.10
N GLY A 299 10.80 -14.02 15.45
CA GLY A 299 11.02 -15.32 16.11
C GLY A 299 11.26 -15.24 17.63
N HIS A 300 11.08 -14.08 18.25
CA HIS A 300 11.24 -13.90 19.69
C HIS A 300 10.01 -14.37 20.50
N LEU A 301 8.85 -14.46 19.86
CA LEU A 301 7.62 -15.04 20.44
C LEU A 301 6.99 -16.05 19.47
N PRO A 302 6.35 -17.11 19.98
CA PRO A 302 5.57 -18.02 19.14
C PRO A 302 4.30 -17.32 18.62
N PRO A 303 3.77 -17.75 17.45
CA PRO A 303 2.52 -17.19 16.91
C PRO A 303 1.35 -17.20 17.90
N SER A 304 1.28 -18.20 18.78
CA SER A 304 0.24 -18.35 19.81
C SER A 304 0.15 -17.18 20.79
N SER A 305 1.17 -16.34 20.89
CA SER A 305 1.16 -15.14 21.73
C SER A 305 0.32 -14.00 21.16
N ILE A 306 -0.22 -14.13 19.93
CA ILE A 306 -0.95 -13.03 19.26
C ILE A 306 -2.16 -12.51 20.05
N THR A 307 -2.80 -13.33 20.88
CA THR A 307 -3.94 -12.93 21.72
C THR A 307 -3.57 -12.60 23.17
N GLN A 308 -2.30 -12.73 23.56
CA GLN A 308 -1.84 -12.48 24.93
C GLN A 308 -1.49 -11.01 25.16
N GLN A 309 -1.97 -10.13 24.29
CA GLN A 309 -1.69 -8.71 24.32
C GLN A 309 -2.37 -8.07 25.51
N ARG A 310 -1.60 -7.73 26.53
CA ARG A 310 -2.06 -6.88 27.61
C ARG A 310 -1.84 -5.43 27.18
N LEU A 311 -2.92 -4.66 27.18
CA LEU A 311 -2.83 -3.24 27.46
C LEU A 311 -2.55 -3.18 28.96
N ASP A 312 -1.33 -2.80 29.36
CA ASP A 312 -1.15 -2.36 30.73
C ASP A 312 -1.99 -1.07 30.84
N GLU A 313 -3.17 -1.18 31.46
CA GLU A 313 -4.02 -0.04 31.79
C GLU A 313 -3.23 0.85 32.76
N ASN A 314 -2.68 1.95 32.24
CA ASN A 314 -2.27 3.11 33.05
C ASN A 314 -3.34 4.19 32.90
#